data_AF-A0A9R0S6B7-F1
#
_entry.id   AF-A0A9R0S6B7-F1
#
_cell.length_a   1.000
_cell.length_b   1.000
_cell.length_c   1.000
_cell.angle_alpha   90.00
_cell.angle_beta   90.00
_cell.angle_gamma   90.00
#
_symmetry.space_group_name_H-M   'P 1'
#
loop_
_entity.id
_entity.type
_entity.pdbx_description
1 polymer ?
#
loop_
_entity_poly.entity_id
_entity_poly.type
_entity_poly.pdbx_seq_one_letter_code
_entity_poly.pdbx_strand_id
1 'polypeptide(L)'
;MAIRGPDAASVLPMTLLFSLGFFCARFVLDRLLYKPLAVYLFTSKASKLMNDEARQAKIVKFSESTWKLTYYASVQAWVLLIIKQEPWSLDTLQYFDGWPNQPIPSSLRLFYMCQCGFYIYSIFALIAWETRRKDFAVMMSHHVVTSVLIGYSFLTG
;
A
#
# COMPACT_ATOMS: atom_id res chain seq x y z
N MET A 1 6.91 34.03 -3.28
CA MET A 1 7.80 32.98 -3.83
C MET A 1 6.87 31.92 -4.42
N ALA A 2 6.68 31.93 -5.74
CA ALA A 2 5.74 31.03 -6.40
C ALA A 2 6.26 29.59 -6.30
N ILE A 3 5.55 28.72 -5.57
CA ILE A 3 5.84 27.29 -5.54
C ILE A 3 5.52 26.78 -6.94
N ARG A 4 6.56 26.46 -7.72
CA ARG A 4 6.43 25.68 -8.95
C ARG A 4 5.61 24.44 -8.60
N GLY A 5 4.47 24.25 -9.25
CA GLY A 5 3.69 23.02 -9.15
C GLY A 5 4.60 21.80 -9.35
N PRO A 6 4.26 20.65 -8.75
CA PRO A 6 5.11 19.46 -8.78
C PRO A 6 5.51 19.15 -10.22
N ASP A 7 6.80 19.14 -10.49
CA ASP A 7 7.34 18.69 -11.77
C ASP A 7 6.90 17.23 -11.94
N ALA A 8 5.83 17.03 -12.72
CA ALA A 8 5.22 15.72 -13.00
C ALA A 8 6.26 14.70 -13.47
N ALA A 9 7.35 15.20 -14.06
CA ALA A 9 8.55 14.45 -14.44
C ALA A 9 9.21 13.69 -13.28
N SER A 10 9.11 14.16 -12.03
CA SER A 10 9.66 13.51 -10.83
C SER A 10 8.69 12.51 -10.17
N VAL A 11 7.38 12.72 -10.36
CA VAL A 11 6.32 11.96 -9.67
C VAL A 11 6.20 10.55 -10.24
N LEU A 12 6.14 10.44 -11.57
CA LEU A 12 6.03 9.16 -12.27
C LEU A 12 7.19 8.21 -11.96
N PRO A 13 8.48 8.60 -12.11
CA PRO A 13 9.59 7.69 -11.85
C PRO A 13 9.65 7.26 -10.38
N MET A 14 9.36 8.17 -9.44
CA MET A 14 9.31 7.81 -8.01
C MET A 14 8.18 6.82 -7.70
N THR A 15 7.00 7.04 -8.29
CA THR A 15 5.85 6.13 -8.13
C THR A 15 6.16 4.73 -8.67
N LEU A 16 6.80 4.65 -9.84
CA LEU A 16 7.24 3.38 -10.42
C LEU A 16 8.32 2.70 -9.58
N LEU A 17 9.27 3.48 -9.05
CA LEU A 17 10.30 2.98 -8.13
C LEU A 17 9.67 2.37 -6.87
N PHE A 18 8.68 3.04 -6.26
CA PHE A 18 7.93 2.48 -5.13
C PHE A 18 7.18 1.20 -5.51
N SER A 19 6.50 1.17 -6.66
CA SER A 19 5.79 -0.01 -7.15
C SER A 19 6.72 -1.23 -7.30
N LEU A 20 7.87 -1.04 -7.95
CA LEU A 20 8.91 -2.08 -8.07
C LEU A 20 9.49 -2.45 -6.69
N GLY A 21 9.70 -1.45 -5.83
CA GLY A 21 10.15 -1.65 -4.45
C GLY A 21 9.20 -2.55 -3.66
N PHE A 22 7.89 -2.34 -3.75
CA PHE A 22 6.89 -3.19 -3.09
C PHE A 22 6.86 -4.60 -3.67
N PHE A 23 7.02 -4.75 -4.99
CA PHE A 23 7.14 -6.06 -5.61
C PHE A 23 8.35 -6.83 -5.07
N CYS A 24 9.53 -6.20 -5.07
CA CYS A 24 10.75 -6.78 -4.52
C CYS A 24 10.61 -7.07 -3.02
N ALA A 25 10.08 -6.13 -2.24
CA ALA A 25 9.88 -6.29 -0.81
C ALA A 25 8.96 -7.48 -0.50
N ARG A 26 7.82 -7.61 -1.20
CA ARG A 26 6.94 -8.77 -1.03
C ARG A 26 7.63 -10.05 -1.42
N PHE A 27 8.34 -10.08 -2.56
CA PHE A 27 9.06 -11.27 -2.99
C PHE A 27 10.06 -11.74 -1.92
N VAL A 28 10.86 -10.81 -1.38
CA VAL A 28 11.86 -11.09 -0.35
C VAL A 28 11.18 -11.53 0.96
N LEU A 29 10.19 -10.80 1.44
CA LEU A 29 9.52 -11.11 2.71
C LEU A 29 8.70 -12.40 2.64
N ASP A 30 8.02 -12.69 1.53
CA ASP A 30 7.32 -13.97 1.31
C ASP A 30 8.31 -15.14 1.42
N ARG A 31 9.49 -15.01 0.81
CA ARG A 31 10.50 -16.07 0.76
C ARG A 31 11.22 -16.27 2.10
N LEU A 32 11.61 -15.18 2.75
CA LEU A 32 12.49 -15.22 3.92
C LEU A 32 11.73 -15.26 5.25
N LEU A 33 10.53 -14.70 5.31
CA LEU A 33 9.83 -14.50 6.59
C LEU A 33 8.45 -15.13 6.59
N TYR A 34 7.55 -14.76 5.67
CA TYR A 34 6.15 -15.14 5.76
C TYR A 34 5.91 -16.64 5.52
N LYS A 35 6.50 -17.22 4.46
CA LYS A 35 6.32 -18.67 4.19
C LYS A 35 6.99 -19.55 5.25
N PRO A 36 8.25 -19.30 5.69
CA PRO A 36 8.84 -20.05 6.79
C PRO A 36 8.00 -19.98 8.07
N LEU A 37 7.53 -18.78 8.42
CA LEU A 37 6.65 -18.57 9.58
C LEU A 37 5.33 -19.34 9.42
N ALA A 38 4.71 -19.30 8.24
CA ALA A 38 3.49 -20.05 7.96
C ALA A 38 3.69 -21.56 8.13
N VAL A 39 4.76 -22.12 7.55
CA VAL A 39 5.07 -23.55 7.66
C VAL A 39 5.30 -23.95 9.12
N TYR A 40 6.05 -23.14 9.87
CA TYR A 40 6.28 -23.36 11.30
C TYR A 40 4.95 -23.39 12.07
N LEU A 41 4.09 -22.39 11.89
CA LEU A 41 2.78 -22.31 12.56
C LEU A 41 1.85 -23.48 12.16
N PHE A 42 1.89 -23.87 10.88
CA PHE A 42 1.11 -24.99 10.35
C PHE A 42 1.86 -26.33 10.40
N THR A 43 2.78 -26.56 11.34
CA THR A 43 3.40 -27.88 11.60
C THR A 43 2.65 -28.71 12.66
N SER A 44 1.59 -28.15 13.25
CA SER A 44 0.81 -28.81 14.32
C SER A 44 0.20 -30.16 13.90
N LYS A 45 -0.11 -31.01 14.89
CA LYS A 45 -0.75 -32.33 14.69
C LYS A 45 -2.04 -32.24 13.85
N ALA A 46 -2.82 -31.16 14.00
CA ALA A 46 -4.03 -30.91 13.23
C ALA A 46 -3.76 -30.56 11.77
N SER A 47 -2.62 -29.92 11.47
CA SER A 47 -2.18 -29.66 10.09
C SER A 47 -1.69 -30.93 9.40
N LYS A 48 -1.07 -31.86 10.13
CA LYS A 48 -0.65 -33.17 9.60
C LYS A 48 -1.81 -34.09 9.20
N LEU A 49 -3.01 -33.84 9.73
CA LEU A 49 -4.25 -34.56 9.36
C LEU A 49 -4.91 -33.98 8.11
N MET A 50 -4.45 -32.83 7.63
CA MET A 50 -4.97 -32.17 6.44
C MET A 50 -4.24 -32.67 5.19
N ASN A 51 -4.94 -32.76 4.06
CA ASN A 51 -4.28 -33.04 2.80
C ASN A 51 -3.30 -31.91 2.41
N ASP A 52 -2.31 -32.24 1.59
CA ASP A 52 -1.21 -31.33 1.25
C ASP A 52 -1.71 -30.07 0.52
N GLU A 53 -2.72 -30.20 -0.35
CA GLU A 53 -3.33 -29.08 -1.08
C GLU A 53 -3.95 -28.05 -0.15
N ALA A 54 -4.77 -28.50 0.81
CA ALA A 54 -5.39 -27.60 1.78
C ALA A 54 -4.34 -26.92 2.66
N ARG A 55 -3.25 -27.64 3.01
CA ARG A 55 -2.14 -27.07 3.79
C ARG A 55 -1.42 -25.97 3.00
N GLN A 56 -1.11 -26.21 1.72
CA GLN A 56 -0.50 -25.20 0.85
C GLN A 56 -1.41 -23.97 0.67
N ALA A 57 -2.72 -24.19 0.49
CA ALA A 57 -3.67 -23.09 0.39
C ALA A 57 -3.72 -22.21 1.67
N LYS A 58 -3.60 -22.81 2.86
CA LYS A 58 -3.50 -22.05 4.12
C LYS A 58 -2.20 -21.27 4.22
N ILE A 59 -1.07 -21.85 3.80
CA ILE A 59 0.24 -21.16 3.78
C ILE A 59 0.19 -19.94 2.86
N VAL A 60 -0.34 -20.09 1.64
CA VAL A 60 -0.49 -18.97 0.69
C VAL A 60 -1.38 -17.88 1.28
N LYS A 61 -2.56 -18.22 1.80
CA LYS A 61 -3.48 -17.25 2.42
C LYS A 61 -2.85 -16.53 3.62
N PHE A 62 -2.09 -17.24 4.45
CA PHE A 62 -1.37 -16.63 5.57
C PHE A 62 -0.31 -15.63 5.07
N SER A 63 0.47 -16.01 4.05
CA SER A 63 1.48 -15.13 3.44
C SER A 63 0.85 -13.86 2.88
N GLU A 64 -0.23 -14.00 2.10
CA GLU A 64 -1.00 -12.87 1.54
C GLU A 64 -1.52 -11.94 2.64
N SER A 65 -2.13 -12.49 3.70
CA SER A 65 -2.68 -11.70 4.81
C SER A 65 -1.58 -11.00 5.62
N THR A 66 -0.43 -11.66 5.82
CA THR A 66 0.68 -11.10 6.59
C THR A 66 1.38 -9.97 5.82
N TRP A 67 1.53 -10.09 4.49
CA TRP A 67 1.99 -8.98 3.64
C TRP A 67 1.06 -7.76 3.77
N LYS A 68 -0.26 -7.97 3.64
CA LYS A 68 -1.24 -6.88 3.77
C LYS A 68 -1.17 -6.22 5.14
N LEU A 69 -1.13 -7.02 6.20
CA LEU A 69 -0.98 -6.51 7.57
C LEU A 69 0.30 -5.68 7.74
N THR A 70 1.44 -6.19 7.28
CA THR A 70 2.73 -5.51 7.40
C THR A 70 2.70 -4.17 6.68
N TYR A 71 2.19 -4.15 5.45
CA TYR A 71 2.05 -2.92 4.67
C TYR A 71 1.14 -1.91 5.37
N TYR A 72 -0.11 -2.28 5.68
CA TYR A 72 -1.07 -1.35 6.26
C TYR A 72 -0.65 -0.83 7.63
N ALA A 73 -0.05 -1.68 8.47
CA ALA A 73 0.49 -1.24 9.76
C ALA A 73 1.63 -0.23 9.59
N SER A 74 2.55 -0.47 8.64
CA SER A 74 3.69 0.41 8.39
C SER A 74 3.25 1.77 7.85
N VAL A 75 2.35 1.78 6.87
CA VAL A 75 1.81 3.02 6.27
C VAL A 75 0.97 3.79 7.28
N GLN A 76 0.15 3.10 8.08
CA GLN A 76 -0.63 3.73 9.14
C GLN A 76 0.26 4.39 10.19
N ALA A 77 1.34 3.72 10.61
CA ALA A 77 2.30 4.32 11.54
C ALA A 77 2.98 5.55 10.91
N TRP A 78 3.40 5.46 9.65
CA TRP A 78 4.08 6.56 8.96
C TRP A 78 3.19 7.79 8.79
N VAL A 79 1.93 7.61 8.34
CA VAL A 79 1.01 8.74 8.15
C VAL A 79 0.66 9.42 9.47
N LEU A 80 0.54 8.67 10.57
CA LEU A 80 0.33 9.25 11.90
C LEU A 80 1.52 10.10 12.35
N LEU A 81 2.75 9.69 12.03
CA LEU A 81 3.95 10.48 12.31
C LEU A 81 4.01 11.77 11.50
N ILE A 82 3.53 11.75 10.24
CA ILE A 82 3.41 12.95 9.40
C ILE A 82 2.36 13.88 9.97
N ILE A 83 1.13 13.38 10.18
CA ILE A 83 0.00 14.17 10.68
C ILE A 83 0.34 14.84 12.01
N LYS A 84 1.02 14.15 12.94
CA LYS A 84 1.40 14.72 14.24
C LYS A 84 2.26 15.99 14.15
N GLN A 85 2.98 16.20 13.05
CA GLN A 85 3.85 17.38 12.86
C GLN A 85 3.08 18.57 12.29
N GLU A 86 1.87 18.33 11.78
CA GLU A 86 1.12 19.33 11.04
C GLU A 86 0.16 20.11 11.94
N PRO A 87 0.08 21.43 11.80
CA PRO A 87 -0.72 22.29 12.69
C PRO A 87 -2.22 22.03 12.55
N TRP A 88 -2.66 21.61 11.37
CA TRP A 88 -4.05 21.25 11.11
C TRP A 88 -4.49 19.96 11.81
N SER A 89 -3.58 19.09 12.26
CA SER A 89 -3.91 17.75 12.79
C SER A 89 -4.90 17.70 13.95
N LEU A 90 -4.97 18.77 14.75
CA LEU A 90 -5.88 18.90 15.89
C LEU A 90 -6.83 20.10 15.75
N ASP A 91 -6.76 20.83 14.64
CA ASP A 91 -7.58 22.01 14.39
C ASP A 91 -8.22 21.94 12.99
N THR A 92 -9.48 21.52 12.97
CA THR A 92 -10.26 21.36 11.74
C THR A 92 -10.50 22.67 11.00
N LEU A 93 -10.35 23.84 11.67
CA LEU A 93 -10.50 25.13 11.00
C LEU A 93 -9.38 25.39 9.99
N GLN A 94 -8.22 24.74 10.17
CA GLN A 94 -7.07 24.87 9.29
C GLN A 94 -7.11 23.92 8.08
N TYR A 95 -8.06 22.98 8.01
CA TYR A 95 -8.12 21.98 6.93
C TYR A 95 -8.25 22.61 5.54
N PHE A 96 -8.97 23.73 5.44
CA PHE A 96 -9.21 24.42 4.18
C PHE A 96 -8.48 25.75 4.09
N ASP A 97 -7.59 26.04 5.05
CA ASP A 97 -6.80 27.28 5.01
C ASP A 97 -5.86 27.25 3.81
N GLY A 98 -5.92 28.30 2.98
CA GLY A 98 -5.17 28.38 1.72
C GLY A 98 -5.74 27.57 0.54
N TRP A 99 -6.91 26.92 0.66
CA TRP A 99 -7.55 26.23 -0.48
C TRP A 99 -7.93 27.24 -1.59
N PRO A 100 -7.74 26.92 -2.89
CA PRO A 100 -7.31 25.64 -3.45
C PRO A 100 -5.79 25.42 -3.53
N ASN A 101 -4.96 26.42 -3.23
CA ASN A 101 -3.50 26.35 -3.44
C ASN A 101 -2.76 26.06 -2.13
N GLN A 102 -3.05 24.92 -1.49
CA GLN A 102 -2.46 24.57 -0.20
C GLN A 102 -1.04 24.02 -0.38
N PRO A 103 -0.03 24.54 0.33
CA PRO A 103 1.31 24.01 0.20
C PRO A 103 1.37 22.59 0.76
N ILE A 104 1.59 21.59 -0.11
CA ILE A 104 1.77 20.20 0.32
C ILE A 104 3.16 20.02 0.92
N PRO A 105 3.29 19.62 2.21
CA PRO A 105 4.59 19.32 2.82
C PRO A 105 5.33 18.23 2.06
N SER A 106 6.66 18.30 2.00
CA SER A 106 7.48 17.32 1.27
C SER A 106 7.30 15.88 1.77
N SER A 107 7.06 15.71 3.09
CA SER A 107 6.76 14.43 3.72
C SER A 107 5.45 13.83 3.20
N LEU A 108 4.40 14.65 3.11
CA LEU A 108 3.10 14.26 2.58
C LEU A 108 3.21 13.97 1.07
N ARG A 109 3.94 14.77 0.30
CA ARG A 109 4.22 14.51 -1.12
C ARG A 109 4.88 13.14 -1.34
N LEU A 110 5.86 12.77 -0.53
CA LEU A 110 6.50 11.46 -0.60
C LEU A 110 5.51 10.34 -0.27
N PHE A 111 4.65 10.55 0.74
CA PHE A 111 3.59 9.62 1.10
C PHE A 111 2.58 9.40 -0.04
N TYR A 112 2.17 10.46 -0.74
CA TYR A 112 1.32 10.36 -1.93
C TYR A 112 1.95 9.49 -3.03
N MET A 113 3.22 9.72 -3.36
CA MET A 113 3.94 8.91 -4.36
C MET A 113 4.04 7.44 -3.94
N CYS A 114 4.32 7.19 -2.65
CA CYS A 114 4.36 5.85 -2.08
C CYS A 114 3.00 5.14 -2.19
N GLN A 115 1.91 5.83 -1.83
CA GLN A 115 0.56 5.27 -1.89
C GLN A 115 0.14 4.97 -3.34
N CYS A 116 0.39 5.88 -4.28
CA CYS A 116 0.20 5.64 -5.71
C CYS A 116 1.00 4.42 -6.17
N GLY A 117 2.27 4.31 -5.78
CA GLY A 117 3.14 3.19 -6.14
C GLY A 117 2.60 1.86 -5.64
N PHE A 118 2.10 1.83 -4.40
CA PHE A 118 1.46 0.64 -3.84
C PHE A 118 0.17 0.26 -4.57
N TYR A 119 -0.68 1.21 -4.94
CA TYR A 119 -1.92 0.91 -5.67
C TYR A 119 -1.64 0.35 -7.07
N ILE A 120 -0.65 0.90 -7.79
CA ILE A 120 -0.19 0.36 -9.07
C ILE A 120 0.33 -1.07 -8.88
N TYR A 121 1.24 -1.26 -7.92
CA TYR A 121 1.74 -2.59 -7.56
C TYR A 121 0.59 -3.56 -7.23
N SER A 122 -0.42 -3.11 -6.47
CA SER A 122 -1.55 -3.93 -6.04
C SER A 122 -2.44 -4.37 -7.19
N ILE A 123 -2.61 -3.54 -8.23
CA ILE A 123 -3.32 -3.93 -9.46
C ILE A 123 -2.61 -5.12 -10.13
N PHE A 124 -1.28 -5.03 -10.30
CA PHE A 124 -0.50 -6.13 -10.85
C PHE A 124 -0.53 -7.37 -9.95
N ALA A 125 -0.39 -7.18 -8.64
CA ALA A 125 -0.46 -8.27 -7.67
C ALA A 125 -1.82 -8.98 -7.70
N LEU A 126 -2.93 -8.25 -7.77
CA LEU A 126 -4.27 -8.82 -7.88
C LEU A 126 -4.44 -9.68 -9.14
N ILE A 127 -3.87 -9.26 -10.27
CA ILE A 127 -3.99 -9.97 -11.54
C ILE A 127 -3.11 -11.23 -11.57
N ALA A 128 -1.85 -11.12 -11.10
CA ALA A 128 -0.81 -12.12 -11.36
C ALA A 128 -0.32 -12.91 -10.14
N TRP A 129 -0.50 -12.40 -8.92
CA TRP A 129 0.11 -12.97 -7.71
C TRP A 129 -0.93 -13.45 -6.68
N GLU A 130 -1.99 -12.67 -6.46
CA GLU A 130 -2.97 -12.98 -5.42
C GLU A 130 -3.98 -14.02 -5.88
N THR A 131 -4.42 -14.84 -4.92
CA THR A 131 -5.49 -15.81 -5.15
C THR A 131 -6.76 -15.09 -5.60
N ARG A 132 -7.29 -15.43 -6.77
CA ARG A 132 -8.53 -14.84 -7.28
C ARG A 132 -9.72 -15.22 -6.41
N ARG A 133 -10.34 -14.23 -5.79
CA ARG A 133 -11.53 -14.38 -4.93
C ARG A 133 -12.79 -13.88 -5.66
N LYS A 134 -13.98 -14.21 -5.12
CA LYS A 134 -15.28 -13.86 -5.75
C LYS A 134 -15.51 -12.34 -5.83
N ASP A 135 -14.88 -11.58 -4.94
CA ASP A 135 -14.90 -10.12 -4.83
C ASP A 135 -13.82 -9.42 -5.69
N PHE A 136 -13.12 -10.16 -6.56
CA PHE A 136 -12.03 -9.62 -7.40
C PHE A 136 -12.40 -8.34 -8.17
N ALA A 137 -13.57 -8.32 -8.82
CA ALA A 137 -13.98 -7.18 -9.64
C ALA A 137 -14.20 -5.91 -8.80
N VAL A 138 -14.75 -6.06 -7.59
CA VAL A 138 -15.00 -4.97 -6.65
C VAL A 138 -13.67 -4.44 -6.09
N MET A 139 -12.75 -5.33 -5.73
CA MET A 139 -11.43 -4.90 -5.27
C MET A 139 -10.65 -4.21 -6.39
N MET A 140 -10.68 -4.74 -7.61
CA MET A 140 -10.01 -4.12 -8.76
C MET A 140 -10.55 -2.71 -9.05
N SER A 141 -11.89 -2.55 -9.07
CA SER A 141 -12.49 -1.23 -9.29
C SER A 141 -12.12 -0.26 -8.16
N HIS A 142 -12.08 -0.72 -6.91
CA HIS A 142 -11.60 0.08 -5.78
C HIS A 142 -10.17 0.58 -6.01
N HIS A 143 -9.22 -0.29 -6.38
CA HIS A 143 -7.83 0.14 -6.62
C HIS A 143 -7.72 1.16 -7.76
N VAL A 144 -8.50 1.02 -8.83
CA VAL A 144 -8.53 1.99 -9.94
C VAL A 144 -9.08 3.33 -9.47
N VAL A 145 -10.26 3.33 -8.81
CA VAL A 145 -10.89 4.56 -8.32
C VAL A 145 -9.99 5.28 -7.33
N THR A 146 -9.40 4.58 -6.36
CA THR A 146 -8.51 5.21 -5.39
C THR A 146 -7.25 5.77 -6.04
N SER A 147 -6.68 5.09 -7.04
CA SER A 147 -5.53 5.63 -7.79
C SER A 147 -5.87 6.94 -8.51
N VAL A 148 -7.05 7.02 -9.13
CA VAL A 148 -7.55 8.23 -9.79
C VAL A 148 -7.77 9.35 -8.77
N LEU A 149 -8.40 9.06 -7.64
CA LEU A 149 -8.67 10.06 -6.60
C LEU A 149 -7.38 10.63 -5.98
N ILE A 150 -6.38 9.78 -5.71
CA ILE A 150 -5.08 10.23 -5.19
C ILE A 150 -4.37 11.08 -6.26
N GLY A 151 -4.38 10.63 -7.52
CA GLY A 151 -3.78 11.38 -8.62
C GLY A 151 -4.42 12.74 -8.82
N TYR A 152 -5.76 12.82 -8.78
CA TYR A 152 -6.49 14.08 -8.86
C TYR A 152 -6.16 14.99 -7.67
N SER A 153 -6.21 14.48 -6.44
CA SER A 153 -5.86 15.23 -5.23
C SER A 153 -4.44 15.80 -5.27
N PHE A 154 -3.50 15.10 -5.90
CA PHE A 154 -2.12 15.57 -6.05
C PHE A 154 -1.96 16.65 -7.13
N LEU A 155 -2.81 16.64 -8.16
CA LEU A 155 -2.78 17.62 -9.25
C LEU A 155 -3.50 18.93 -8.90
N THR A 156 -4.52 18.87 -8.06
CA THR A 156 -5.32 20.05 -7.68
C THR A 156 -4.95 20.63 -6.32
N GLY A 157 -4.10 19.95 -5.55
CA GLY A 157 -3.53 20.45 -4.29
C GLY A 157 -2.22 21.18 -4.51
#